data_AF-A0A250J7A2-F1
#
_entry.id   AF-A0A250J7A2-F1
#
_cell.length_a   1.000
_cell.length_b   1.000
_cell.length_c   1.000
_cell.angle_alpha   90.00
_cell.angle_beta   90.00
_cell.angle_gamma   90.00
#
_symmetry.space_group_name_H-M   'P 1'
#
loop_
_entity.id
_entity.type
_entity.pdbx_description
1 polymer ?
#
loop_
_entity_poly.entity_id
_entity_poly.type
_entity_poly.pdbx_seq_one_letter_code
_entity_poly.pdbx_strand_id
1 'polypeptide(L)'
;MRTVNAYAATAATRPLGPTTIQRRDLGPHDVLIEIKFCGICHSDIHHARSEWGAATYPVVPGHEIAGVVAQVGSKVTRHAVGDRVGVGCLVDSCGDCANCRKGEEQLCLKGSTLTYGSIRQTQEMLNFCARHRIGADIEVIPASKINEAYERVLASDVRYRFVIDAATLK
;
A
#
# COMPACT_ATOMS: atom_id res chain seq x y z
N MET A 1 -6.51 19.63 -6.05
CA MET A 1 -6.98 18.42 -5.37
C MET A 1 -7.61 17.48 -6.39
N ARG A 2 -7.37 16.17 -6.28
CA ARG A 2 -7.94 15.14 -7.18
C ARG A 2 -8.82 14.19 -6.41
N THR A 3 -10.07 14.05 -6.84
CA THR A 3 -10.97 12.98 -6.40
C THR A 3 -10.54 11.66 -7.02
N VAL A 4 -10.42 10.60 -6.22
CA VAL A 4 -10.14 9.24 -6.70
C VAL A 4 -11.08 8.23 -6.05
N ASN A 5 -11.42 7.18 -6.80
CA ASN A 5 -12.20 6.05 -6.29
C ASN A 5 -11.37 5.22 -5.30
N ALA A 6 -12.02 4.73 -4.26
CA ALA A 6 -11.41 3.90 -3.23
C ALA A 6 -12.44 2.93 -2.62
N TYR A 7 -11.96 1.93 -1.90
CA TYR A 7 -12.76 1.19 -0.93
C TYR A 7 -12.31 1.56 0.47
N ALA A 8 -13.24 1.87 1.36
CA ALA A 8 -12.93 2.29 2.72
C ALA A 8 -13.83 1.64 3.76
N ALA A 9 -13.27 1.44 4.96
CA ALA A 9 -14.03 1.15 6.16
C ALA A 9 -14.39 2.50 6.80
N THR A 10 -15.66 2.65 7.20
CA THR A 10 -16.13 3.87 7.89
C THR A 10 -16.24 3.68 9.41
N ALA A 11 -16.12 2.44 9.88
CA ALA A 11 -16.03 2.06 11.29
C ALA A 11 -15.42 0.66 11.41
N ALA A 12 -14.89 0.32 12.59
CA ALA A 12 -14.22 -0.96 12.86
C ALA A 12 -15.07 -2.21 12.55
N THR A 13 -16.40 -2.09 12.66
CA THR A 13 -17.35 -3.19 12.46
C THR A 13 -18.03 -3.15 11.10
N ARG A 14 -17.65 -2.22 10.21
CA ARG A 14 -18.27 -2.07 8.89
C ARG A 14 -17.38 -2.69 7.81
N PRO A 15 -17.97 -3.43 6.86
CA PRO A 15 -17.22 -3.94 5.71
C PRO A 15 -16.71 -2.78 4.86
N LEU A 16 -15.71 -3.06 4.02
CA LEU A 16 -15.23 -2.09 3.04
C LEU A 16 -16.35 -1.79 2.02
N GLY A 17 -16.60 -0.51 1.79
CA GLY A 17 -17.55 -0.03 0.80
C GLY A 17 -16.89 0.92 -0.21
N PRO A 18 -17.44 1.03 -1.44
CA PRO A 18 -16.95 1.99 -2.42
C PRO A 18 -17.14 3.42 -1.91
N THR A 19 -16.15 4.27 -2.16
CA THR A 19 -16.16 5.68 -1.79
C THR A 19 -15.25 6.49 -2.71
N THR A 20 -15.17 7.78 -2.46
CA THR A 20 -14.17 8.66 -3.07
C THR A 20 -13.36 9.37 -2.01
N ILE A 21 -12.07 9.60 -2.29
CA ILE A 21 -11.18 10.37 -1.41
C ILE A 21 -10.55 11.54 -2.18
N GLN A 22 -10.23 12.60 -1.44
CA GLN A 22 -9.46 13.73 -1.97
C GLN A 22 -7.97 13.48 -1.78
N ARG A 23 -7.21 13.56 -2.87
CA ARG A 23 -5.75 13.57 -2.84
C ARG A 23 -5.26 15.00 -3.05
N ARG A 24 -4.21 15.37 -2.32
CA ARG A 24 -3.47 16.62 -2.55
C ARG A 24 -2.91 16.65 -3.98
N ASP A 25 -2.61 17.85 -4.46
CA ASP A 25 -1.97 18.02 -5.76
C ASP A 25 -0.56 17.43 -5.78
N LEU A 26 -0.11 17.06 -6.98
CA LEU A 26 1.22 16.54 -7.24
C LEU A 26 2.24 17.65 -6.94
N GLY A 27 3.06 17.42 -5.93
CA GLY A 27 4.16 18.29 -5.56
C GLY A 27 5.41 18.03 -6.41
N PRO A 28 6.43 18.89 -6.30
CA PRO A 28 7.63 18.81 -7.14
C PRO A 28 8.43 17.51 -7.00
N HIS A 29 8.35 16.82 -5.86
CA HIS A 29 9.10 15.59 -5.59
C HIS A 29 8.25 14.32 -5.65
N ASP A 30 6.98 14.44 -6.01
CA ASP A 30 6.04 13.31 -5.96
C ASP A 30 6.01 12.52 -7.26
N VAL A 31 5.64 11.26 -7.13
CA VAL A 31 5.32 10.37 -8.25
C VAL A 31 3.84 10.01 -8.16
N LEU A 32 3.06 10.34 -9.18
CA LEU A 32 1.69 9.87 -9.31
C LEU A 32 1.70 8.50 -9.97
N ILE A 33 1.11 7.52 -9.29
CA ILE A 33 1.03 6.15 -9.76
C ILE A 33 -0.41 5.83 -10.15
N GLU A 34 -0.59 5.36 -11.38
CA GLU A 34 -1.77 4.61 -11.75
C GLU A 34 -1.65 3.21 -11.15
N ILE A 35 -2.32 3.01 -10.03
CA ILE A 35 -2.35 1.71 -9.35
C ILE A 35 -3.01 0.71 -10.30
N LYS A 36 -2.32 -0.40 -10.56
CA LYS A 36 -2.86 -1.52 -11.34
C LYS A 36 -3.29 -2.65 -10.41
N PHE A 37 -2.50 -2.88 -9.37
CA PHE A 37 -2.66 -4.01 -8.47
C PHE A 37 -2.36 -3.60 -7.02
N CYS A 38 -3.09 -4.18 -6.06
CA CYS A 38 -2.78 -4.07 -4.64
C CYS A 38 -2.98 -5.41 -3.93
N GLY A 39 -1.97 -5.88 -3.22
CA GLY A 39 -2.09 -7.08 -2.38
C GLY A 39 -3.02 -6.90 -1.19
N ILE A 40 -3.55 -8.01 -0.67
CA ILE A 40 -4.36 -8.08 0.56
C ILE A 40 -3.67 -9.00 1.57
N CYS A 41 -3.69 -8.60 2.83
CA CYS A 41 -3.23 -9.40 3.94
C CYS A 41 -3.88 -9.06 5.29
N HIS A 42 -3.46 -9.79 6.32
CA HIS A 42 -3.96 -9.62 7.68
C HIS A 42 -3.74 -8.20 8.25
N SER A 43 -2.65 -7.53 7.92
CA SER A 43 -2.42 -6.17 8.45
C SER A 43 -3.43 -5.15 7.93
N ASP A 44 -3.94 -5.32 6.70
CA ASP A 44 -5.06 -4.52 6.19
C ASP A 44 -6.30 -4.69 7.08
N ILE A 45 -6.59 -5.94 7.46
CA ILE A 45 -7.76 -6.33 8.25
C ILE A 45 -7.65 -5.79 9.68
N HIS A 46 -6.52 -6.06 10.35
CA HIS A 46 -6.27 -5.60 11.72
C HIS A 46 -6.35 -4.07 11.82
N HIS A 47 -5.81 -3.36 10.83
CA HIS A 47 -5.90 -1.90 10.79
C HIS A 47 -7.35 -1.42 10.56
N ALA A 48 -8.04 -1.97 9.56
CA ALA A 48 -9.43 -1.60 9.25
C ALA A 48 -10.42 -1.91 10.38
N ARG A 49 -10.11 -2.87 11.26
CA ARG A 49 -10.92 -3.26 12.43
C ARG A 49 -10.47 -2.61 13.74
N SER A 50 -9.51 -1.67 13.73
CA SER A 50 -8.93 -1.06 14.94
C SER A 50 -8.34 -2.06 15.96
N GLU A 51 -7.84 -3.21 15.51
CA GLU A 51 -7.35 -4.27 16.41
C GLU A 51 -5.95 -3.98 16.98
N TRP A 52 -5.27 -2.97 16.44
CA TRP A 52 -3.98 -2.46 16.94
C TRP A 52 -4.10 -1.12 17.67
N GLY A 53 -5.33 -0.74 18.04
CA GLY A 53 -5.66 0.55 18.61
C GLY A 53 -6.62 1.34 17.73
N ALA A 54 -7.04 2.51 18.21
CA ALA A 54 -8.03 3.32 17.52
C ALA A 54 -7.52 3.81 16.15
N ALA A 55 -8.11 3.30 15.07
CA ALA A 55 -7.87 3.82 13.73
C ALA A 55 -8.63 5.14 13.50
N THR A 56 -8.09 5.98 12.61
CA THR A 56 -8.78 7.19 12.14
C THR A 56 -9.62 6.86 10.91
N TYR A 57 -10.94 6.83 11.06
CA TYR A 57 -11.87 6.55 9.98
C TYR A 57 -12.19 7.83 9.17
N PRO A 58 -12.46 7.71 7.85
CA PRO A 58 -12.47 6.48 7.05
C PRO A 58 -11.07 5.92 6.78
N VAL A 59 -10.93 4.59 6.87
CA VAL A 59 -9.67 3.87 6.58
C VAL A 59 -9.73 3.32 5.16
N VAL A 60 -8.74 3.69 4.33
CA VAL A 60 -8.51 3.08 3.01
C VAL A 60 -7.29 2.17 3.13
N PRO A 61 -7.47 0.84 3.29
CA PRO A 61 -6.35 -0.09 3.39
C PRO A 61 -5.64 -0.29 2.04
N GLY A 62 -4.43 -0.86 2.09
CA GLY A 62 -3.62 -1.15 0.91
C GLY A 62 -2.20 -0.61 1.03
N HIS A 63 -1.23 -1.52 1.03
CA HIS A 63 0.19 -1.24 1.30
C HIS A 63 1.15 -2.16 0.54
N GLU A 64 0.60 -2.96 -0.38
CA GLU A 64 1.31 -3.87 -1.27
C GLU A 64 0.99 -3.45 -2.72
N ILE A 65 1.30 -2.21 -3.08
CA ILE A 65 0.84 -1.56 -4.31
C ILE A 65 1.82 -1.82 -5.46
N ALA A 66 1.31 -2.16 -6.63
CA ALA A 66 2.04 -2.16 -7.89
C ALA A 66 1.27 -1.39 -8.97
N GLY A 67 1.99 -0.57 -9.75
CA GLY A 67 1.37 0.28 -10.75
C GLY A 67 2.36 0.84 -11.76
N VAL A 68 1.87 1.82 -12.52
CA VAL A 68 2.64 2.52 -13.55
C VAL A 68 2.70 4.00 -13.21
N VAL A 69 3.86 4.62 -13.35
CA VAL A 69 4.00 6.07 -13.15
C VAL A 69 3.20 6.81 -14.21
N ALA A 70 2.21 7.58 -13.76
CA ALA A 70 1.33 8.37 -14.61
C ALA A 70 1.82 9.81 -14.77
N GLN A 71 2.40 10.40 -13.71
CA GLN A 71 2.99 11.74 -13.72
C GLN A 71 4.12 11.82 -12.69
N VAL A 72 5.06 12.74 -12.92
CA VAL A 72 6.15 13.03 -11.99
C VAL A 72 6.23 14.52 -11.71
N GLY A 73 6.58 14.87 -10.48
CA GLY A 73 6.85 16.25 -10.09
C GLY A 73 8.09 16.80 -10.79
N SER A 74 8.19 18.13 -10.88
CA SER A 74 9.26 18.83 -11.62
C SER A 74 10.69 18.60 -11.11
N LYS A 75 10.86 18.04 -9.91
CA LYS A 75 12.15 17.74 -9.28
C LYS A 75 12.40 16.23 -9.11
N VAL A 76 11.55 15.38 -9.69
CA VAL A 76 11.79 13.92 -9.71
C VAL A 76 12.84 13.60 -10.76
N THR A 77 13.86 12.83 -10.37
CA THR A 77 14.96 12.43 -11.26
C THR A 77 15.14 10.92 -11.40
N ARG A 78 14.54 10.13 -10.50
CA ARG A 78 14.73 8.66 -10.44
C ARG A 78 13.70 7.85 -11.22
N HIS A 79 12.56 8.47 -11.54
CA HIS A 79 11.45 7.82 -12.22
C HIS A 79 10.93 8.70 -13.35
N ALA A 80 10.39 8.06 -14.38
CA ALA A 80 9.74 8.69 -15.51
C ALA A 80 8.32 8.13 -15.72
N VAL A 81 7.49 8.86 -16.46
CA VAL A 81 6.18 8.37 -16.89
C VAL A 81 6.33 7.07 -17.67
N GLY A 82 5.54 6.07 -17.33
CA GLY A 82 5.59 4.72 -17.91
C GLY A 82 6.38 3.70 -17.09
N ASP A 83 7.17 4.12 -16.10
CA ASP A 83 7.90 3.19 -15.23
C ASP A 83 6.95 2.29 -14.44
N ARG A 84 7.33 1.01 -14.28
CA ARG A 84 6.66 0.09 -13.36
C ARG A 84 7.24 0.28 -11.96
N VAL A 85 6.39 0.60 -11.00
CA VAL A 85 6.79 0.92 -9.63
C VAL A 85 5.91 0.19 -8.63
N GLY A 86 6.47 -0.01 -7.43
CA GLY A 86 5.74 -0.54 -6.29
C GLY A 86 5.89 0.38 -5.08
N VAL A 87 4.88 0.39 -4.21
CA VAL A 87 4.91 1.09 -2.93
C VAL A 87 4.57 0.10 -1.83
N GLY A 88 5.49 -0.05 -0.88
CA GLY A 88 5.36 -0.97 0.24
C GLY A 88 4.86 -0.29 1.52
N CYS A 89 5.36 -0.80 2.64
CA CYS A 89 4.92 -0.43 3.99
C CYS A 89 5.30 1.00 4.47
N LEU A 90 6.03 1.77 3.68
CA LEU A 90 6.62 3.06 4.05
C LEU A 90 6.49 4.04 2.89
N VAL A 91 5.98 5.25 3.16
CA VAL A 91 5.79 6.29 2.14
C VAL A 91 6.53 7.58 2.44
N ASP A 92 6.98 7.80 3.68
CA ASP A 92 7.79 8.98 4.01
C ASP A 92 8.64 8.80 5.28
N SER A 93 9.71 9.58 5.38
CA SER A 93 10.54 9.72 6.59
C SER A 93 11.20 11.09 6.59
N CYS A 94 11.92 11.46 7.64
CA CYS A 94 12.55 12.79 7.69
C CYS A 94 13.73 12.97 6.74
N GLY A 95 14.31 11.88 6.21
CA GLY A 95 15.45 11.90 5.28
C GLY A 95 16.79 12.38 5.86
N ASP A 96 16.81 12.99 7.05
CA ASP A 96 17.98 13.70 7.58
C ASP A 96 18.56 13.16 8.89
N CYS A 97 17.84 12.26 9.60
CA CYS A 97 18.30 11.73 10.88
C CYS A 97 19.35 10.64 10.70
N ALA A 98 20.00 10.25 11.80
CA ALA A 98 21.06 9.23 11.78
C ALA A 98 20.61 7.91 11.14
N ASN A 99 19.35 7.50 11.35
CA ASN A 99 18.82 6.25 10.80
C ASN A 99 18.48 6.40 9.30
N CYS A 100 17.81 7.49 8.90
CA CYS A 100 17.55 7.76 7.47
C CYS A 100 18.84 7.85 6.65
N ARG A 101 19.90 8.50 7.16
CA ARG A 101 21.20 8.58 6.46
C ARG A 101 21.88 7.23 6.28
N LYS A 102 21.52 6.23 7.09
CA LYS A 102 22.01 4.84 6.98
C LYS A 102 21.15 3.96 6.09
N GLY A 103 20.05 4.47 5.52
CA GLY A 103 19.07 3.66 4.81
C GLY A 103 18.22 2.81 5.76
N GLU A 104 18.04 3.27 7.00
CA GLU A 104 17.16 2.65 8.01
C GLU A 104 15.96 3.57 8.29
N GLU A 105 15.37 4.15 7.24
CA GLU A 105 14.25 5.09 7.33
C GLU A 105 13.01 4.53 8.05
N GLN A 106 12.84 3.21 8.11
CA GLN A 106 11.81 2.55 8.92
C GLN A 106 12.01 2.76 10.43
N LEU A 107 13.20 3.19 10.85
CA LEU A 107 13.54 3.55 12.23
C LEU A 107 13.72 5.06 12.40
N CYS A 108 13.09 5.88 11.54
CA CYS A 108 13.23 7.33 11.58
C CYS A 108 13.01 7.91 12.99
N LEU A 109 14.00 8.65 13.50
CA LEU A 109 13.96 9.23 14.86
C LEU A 109 12.90 10.33 15.01
N LYS A 110 12.46 10.92 13.90
CA LYS A 110 11.40 11.94 13.86
C LYS A 110 10.03 11.35 13.48
N GLY A 111 9.92 10.03 13.41
CA GLY A 111 8.75 9.31 12.93
C GLY A 111 8.82 9.04 11.43
N SER A 112 8.40 7.83 11.06
CA SER A 112 8.21 7.39 9.69
C SER A 112 6.73 7.37 9.35
N THR A 113 6.36 7.78 8.14
CA THR A 113 5.00 7.61 7.63
C THR A 113 4.88 6.21 7.04
N LEU A 114 4.43 5.29 7.89
CA LEU A 114 4.13 3.92 7.48
C LEU A 114 2.81 3.91 6.70
N THR A 115 2.67 2.98 5.77
CA THR A 115 1.34 2.52 5.37
C THR A 115 0.80 1.63 6.50
N TYR A 116 1.56 0.65 7.04
CA TYR A 116 1.59 0.20 8.48
C TYR A 116 2.71 -0.83 8.78
N GLY A 117 3.18 -0.89 10.04
CA GLY A 117 3.82 -2.04 10.73
C GLY A 117 4.98 -2.81 10.07
N SER A 118 6.13 -2.18 9.76
CA SER A 118 7.28 -2.88 9.14
C SER A 118 8.45 -3.16 10.10
N ILE A 119 9.08 -4.35 9.96
CA ILE A 119 10.33 -4.75 10.63
C ILE A 119 11.44 -5.02 9.62
N ARG A 120 12.71 -4.93 10.04
CA ARG A 120 13.92 -5.10 9.18
C ARG A 120 13.92 -6.39 8.37
N GLN A 121 13.44 -7.48 8.96
CA GLN A 121 13.41 -8.82 8.36
C GLN A 121 12.54 -8.86 7.09
N THR A 122 11.49 -8.03 7.01
CA THR A 122 10.65 -7.91 5.82
C THR A 122 11.44 -7.36 4.64
N GLN A 123 12.29 -6.35 4.86
CA GLN A 123 13.11 -5.76 3.80
C GLN A 123 14.20 -6.73 3.31
N GLU A 124 14.80 -7.51 4.20
CA GLU A 124 15.79 -8.54 3.86
C GLU A 124 15.17 -9.66 3.00
N MET A 125 13.94 -10.08 3.34
CA MET A 125 13.16 -11.04 2.55
C MET A 125 12.85 -10.52 1.14
N LEU A 126 12.37 -9.27 1.01
CA LEU A 126 12.05 -8.67 -0.30
C LEU A 126 13.31 -8.60 -1.20
N ASN A 127 14.45 -8.22 -0.64
CA ASN A 127 15.73 -8.16 -1.37
C ASN A 127 16.22 -9.55 -1.81
N PHE A 128 15.96 -10.60 -1.02
CA PHE A 128 16.24 -11.97 -1.42
C PHE A 128 15.32 -12.40 -2.58
N CYS A 129 14.01 -12.22 -2.42
CA CYS A 129 13.03 -12.59 -3.44
C CYS A 129 13.33 -11.93 -4.79
N ALA A 130 13.64 -10.63 -4.80
CA ALA A 130 14.01 -9.90 -6.01
C ALA A 130 15.29 -10.47 -6.68
N ARG A 131 16.34 -10.75 -5.91
CA ARG A 131 17.60 -11.33 -6.44
C ARG A 131 17.40 -12.72 -7.04
N HIS A 132 16.52 -13.51 -6.46
CA HIS A 132 16.27 -14.89 -6.87
C HIS A 132 15.09 -15.05 -7.83
N ARG A 133 14.48 -13.94 -8.28
CA ARG A 133 13.28 -13.92 -9.13
C ARG A 133 12.12 -14.73 -8.52
N ILE A 134 12.02 -14.73 -7.19
CA ILE A 134 10.92 -15.33 -6.46
C ILE A 134 9.80 -14.29 -6.46
N GLY A 135 8.82 -14.48 -7.34
CA GLY A 135 7.58 -13.73 -7.34
C GLY A 135 6.61 -14.28 -6.30
N ALA A 136 5.60 -13.49 -5.96
CA ALA A 136 4.44 -14.03 -5.26
C ALA A 136 3.60 -14.84 -6.25
N ASP A 137 3.21 -16.05 -5.86
CA ASP A 137 2.06 -16.70 -6.47
C ASP A 137 0.79 -15.97 -5.99
N ILE A 138 -0.03 -15.54 -6.94
CA ILE A 138 -1.17 -14.66 -6.67
C ILE A 138 -2.47 -15.16 -7.26
N GLU A 139 -3.57 -14.82 -6.60
CA GLU A 139 -4.93 -14.89 -7.15
C GLU A 139 -5.42 -13.47 -7.40
N VAL A 140 -5.71 -13.14 -8.66
CA VAL A 140 -6.22 -11.82 -9.04
C VAL A 140 -7.73 -11.80 -8.89
N ILE A 141 -8.25 -10.82 -8.15
CA ILE A 141 -9.68 -10.65 -7.90
C ILE A 141 -10.17 -9.26 -8.31
N PRO A 142 -11.45 -9.10 -8.70
CA PRO A 142 -12.05 -7.78 -8.84
C PRO A 142 -12.28 -7.13 -7.46
N ALA A 143 -12.24 -5.80 -7.38
CA ALA A 143 -12.43 -5.02 -6.16
C ALA A 143 -13.79 -5.27 -5.48
N SER A 144 -14.83 -5.61 -6.25
CA SER A 144 -16.15 -5.98 -5.71
C SER A 144 -16.11 -7.24 -4.83
N LYS A 145 -15.06 -8.05 -4.93
CA LYS A 145 -14.85 -9.28 -4.14
C LYS A 145 -13.96 -9.08 -2.92
N ILE A 146 -13.59 -7.84 -2.58
CA ILE A 146 -12.64 -7.54 -1.51
C ILE A 146 -13.05 -8.11 -0.13
N ASN A 147 -14.33 -8.03 0.23
CA ASN A 147 -14.80 -8.56 1.52
C ASN A 147 -14.77 -10.09 1.56
N GLU A 148 -15.08 -10.77 0.45
CA GLU A 148 -14.95 -12.23 0.35
C GLU A 148 -13.48 -12.67 0.50
N ALA A 149 -12.56 -11.92 -0.12
CA ALA A 149 -11.13 -12.16 0.02
C ALA A 149 -10.64 -11.96 1.47
N TYR A 150 -11.16 -10.97 2.20
CA TYR A 150 -10.84 -10.77 3.62
C TYR A 150 -11.23 -11.98 4.46
N GLU A 151 -12.45 -12.51 4.26
CA GLU A 151 -12.91 -13.70 5.00
C GLU A 151 -12.08 -14.95 4.65
N ARG A 152 -11.70 -15.14 3.39
CA ARG A 152 -10.80 -16.23 2.97
C ARG A 152 -9.40 -16.11 3.60
N VAL A 153 -8.85 -14.90 3.70
CA VAL A 153 -7.56 -14.64 4.38
C VAL A 153 -7.67 -15.01 5.86
N LEU A 154 -8.73 -14.57 6.55
CA LEU A 154 -8.97 -14.89 7.96
C LEU A 154 -9.13 -16.39 8.20
N ALA A 155 -9.82 -17.09 7.31
CA ALA A 155 -10.01 -18.53 7.38
C ALA A 155 -8.73 -19.33 7.05
N SER A 156 -7.65 -18.67 6.64
CA SER A 156 -6.46 -19.30 6.05
C SER A 156 -6.81 -20.19 4.83
N ASP A 157 -7.94 -19.91 4.18
CA ASP A 157 -8.44 -20.63 2.99
C ASP A 157 -7.86 -20.01 1.71
N VAL A 158 -6.53 -19.95 1.70
CA VAL A 158 -5.75 -19.34 0.62
C VAL A 158 -4.50 -20.15 0.35
N ARG A 159 -4.40 -20.66 -0.88
CA ARG A 159 -3.17 -21.30 -1.38
C ARG A 159 -2.12 -20.26 -1.81
N TYR A 160 -2.58 -19.07 -2.20
CA TYR A 160 -1.81 -17.97 -2.79
C TYR A 160 -2.30 -16.61 -2.26
N ARG A 161 -1.52 -15.54 -2.42
CA ARG A 161 -1.89 -14.20 -1.92
C ARG A 161 -2.92 -13.53 -2.87
N PHE A 162 -3.91 -12.82 -2.34
CA PHE A 162 -4.83 -12.07 -3.20
C PHE A 162 -4.23 -10.76 -3.67
N VAL A 163 -4.53 -10.41 -4.91
CA VAL A 163 -4.22 -9.11 -5.52
C VAL A 163 -5.49 -8.53 -6.14
N ILE A 164 -5.85 -7.32 -5.74
CA ILE A 164 -6.99 -6.58 -6.28
C ILE A 164 -6.59 -5.95 -7.61
N ASP A 165 -7.40 -6.15 -8.66
CA ASP A 165 -7.30 -5.39 -9.91
C ASP A 165 -7.94 -4.01 -9.74
N ALA A 166 -7.11 -2.97 -9.71
CA ALA A 166 -7.56 -1.59 -9.51
C ALA A 166 -8.38 -1.04 -10.69
N ALA A 167 -8.32 -1.63 -11.88
CA ALA A 167 -9.18 -1.25 -13.00
C ALA A 167 -10.68 -1.47 -12.72
N THR A 168 -10.99 -2.25 -11.68
CA THR A 168 -12.36 -2.58 -11.26
C THR A 168 -12.90 -1.65 -10.17
N LEU A 169 -12.13 -0.66 -9.71
CA LEU A 169 -12.56 0.40 -8.81
C LEU A 169 -13.48 1.39 -9.55
N LYS A 170 -14.77 1.07 -9.61
CA LYS A 170 -15.81 1.93 -10.22
C LYS A 170 -16.36 2.94 -9.24
#